data_AF-A0A3D4TES7-F1
#
_entry.id   AF-A0A3D4TES7-F1
#
_cell.length_a   1.000
_cell.length_b   1.000
_cell.length_c   1.000
_cell.angle_alpha   90.00
_cell.angle_beta   90.00
_cell.angle_gamma   90.00
#
_symmetry.space_group_name_H-M   'P 1'
#
loop_
_entity.id
_entity.type
_entity.pdbx_description
1 polymer ?
#
loop_
_entity_poly.entity_id
_entity_poly.type
_entity_poly.pdbx_seq_one_letter_code
_entity_poly.pdbx_strand_id
1 'polypeptide(L)'
;DTVRFVDKENCEIIITGRTKHFLSLVGEHLSVDNMNKAIQLVGEDLNVSIPEFTVAGVPHGNFFAHHWYVACNDAVDAEQLRKAIDEKLKELNDDYAVERNSALKEVFLDVLTEQQFLDFMAAKGKIGGQHKFPRVLKGQMLEDWQRFLKGTLIK
;
A
#
# COMPACT_ATOMS: atom_id res chain seq x y z
N ASP A 1 -19.23 -12.16 -6.51
CA ASP A 1 -19.68 -11.27 -7.60
C ASP A 1 -20.22 -9.98 -7.02
N THR A 2 -19.86 -8.84 -7.62
CA THR A 2 -20.45 -7.55 -7.28
C THR A 2 -20.59 -6.74 -8.55
N VAL A 3 -21.83 -6.44 -8.92
CA VAL A 3 -22.14 -5.54 -10.03
C VAL A 3 -22.30 -4.14 -9.44
N ARG A 4 -21.53 -3.17 -9.93
CA ARG A 4 -21.76 -1.75 -9.66
C ARG A 4 -22.25 -1.11 -10.96
N PHE A 5 -23.47 -0.59 -10.93
CA PHE A 5 -24.04 0.18 -12.03
C PHE A 5 -23.47 1.60 -11.98
N VAL A 6 -22.96 2.08 -13.12
CA VAL A 6 -22.39 3.43 -13.25
C VAL A 6 -23.28 4.38 -14.03
N ASP A 7 -24.22 3.89 -14.83
CA ASP A 7 -25.23 4.75 -15.47
C ASP A 7 -26.42 3.92 -15.98
N LYS A 8 -27.64 4.48 -15.90
CA LYS A 8 -28.90 3.73 -16.09
C LYS A 8 -29.39 3.69 -17.54
N GLU A 9 -28.68 4.32 -18.48
CA GLU A 9 -29.15 4.43 -19.87
C GLU A 9 -28.30 3.72 -20.93
N ASN A 10 -27.06 3.29 -20.64
CA ASN A 10 -26.18 2.73 -21.68
C ASN A 10 -25.65 1.30 -21.46
N CYS A 11 -26.09 0.56 -20.43
CA CYS A 11 -25.78 -0.87 -20.26
C CYS A 11 -24.32 -1.28 -20.58
N GLU A 12 -23.34 -0.46 -20.17
CA GLU A 12 -21.93 -0.83 -20.28
C GLU A 12 -21.54 -1.73 -19.10
N ILE A 13 -21.25 -2.99 -19.42
CA ILE A 13 -20.77 -3.97 -18.45
C ILE A 13 -19.25 -4.03 -18.55
N ILE A 14 -18.56 -3.42 -17.58
CA ILE A 14 -17.14 -3.70 -17.38
C ILE A 14 -17.04 -4.98 -16.56
N ILE A 15 -16.65 -6.08 -17.21
CA ILE A 15 -16.31 -7.33 -16.54
C ILE A 15 -14.95 -7.13 -15.87
N THR A 16 -14.94 -6.66 -14.63
CA THR A 16 -13.71 -6.64 -13.82
C THR A 16 -13.40 -8.08 -13.39
N GLY A 17 -12.72 -8.81 -14.28
CA GLY A 17 -12.34 -10.20 -14.08
C GLY A 17 -11.61 -10.43 -12.75
N ARG A 18 -12.02 -11.51 -12.07
CA ARG A 18 -11.28 -12.40 -11.16
C ARG A 18 -10.09 -11.80 -10.39
N THR A 19 -10.26 -11.76 -9.06
CA THR A 19 -9.27 -11.49 -8.01
C THR A 19 -8.87 -10.01 -7.90
N LYS A 20 -9.75 -9.19 -7.34
CA LYS A 20 -9.32 -7.95 -6.69
C LYS A 20 -8.29 -8.34 -5.62
N HIS A 21 -7.05 -7.90 -5.77
CA HIS A 21 -6.03 -8.10 -4.74
C HIS A 21 -6.40 -7.22 -3.55
N PHE A 22 -6.85 -7.85 -2.47
CA PHE A 22 -7.13 -7.19 -1.21
C PHE A 22 -5.99 -7.43 -0.23
N LEU A 23 -5.64 -6.39 0.52
CA LEU A 23 -5.05 -6.58 1.84
C LEU A 23 -6.22 -6.80 2.80
N SER A 24 -6.27 -7.96 3.45
CA SER A 24 -7.20 -8.22 4.54
C SER A 24 -6.43 -8.95 5.62
N LEU A 25 -6.09 -8.20 6.66
CA LEU A 25 -5.40 -8.68 7.86
C LEU A 25 -6.40 -8.93 8.98
N VAL A 26 -7.38 -8.02 9.11
CA VAL A 26 -8.39 -8.05 10.17
C VAL A 26 -9.82 -7.94 9.65
N GLY A 27 -10.01 -7.86 8.32
CA GLY A 27 -11.33 -7.73 7.71
C GLY A 27 -11.60 -6.36 7.08
N GLU A 28 -10.60 -5.50 6.95
CA GLU A 28 -10.76 -4.16 6.34
C GLU A 28 -11.06 -4.18 4.82
N HIS A 29 -10.97 -5.37 4.18
CA HIS A 29 -11.14 -5.56 2.74
C HIS A 29 -10.48 -4.46 1.89
N LEU A 30 -9.27 -4.04 2.27
CA LEU A 30 -8.63 -2.88 1.67
C LEU A 30 -8.11 -3.22 0.28
N SER A 31 -8.73 -2.63 -0.75
CA SER A 31 -8.39 -2.92 -2.13
C SER A 31 -7.16 -2.14 -2.59
N VAL A 32 -6.44 -2.68 -3.58
CA VAL A 32 -5.34 -1.94 -4.25
C VAL A 32 -5.81 -0.60 -4.83
N ASP A 33 -7.06 -0.50 -5.29
CA ASP A 33 -7.62 0.76 -5.78
C ASP A 33 -7.78 1.80 -4.66
N ASN A 34 -8.23 1.40 -3.47
CA ASN A 34 -8.27 2.30 -2.31
C ASN A 34 -6.87 2.81 -1.98
N MET A 35 -5.88 1.91 -1.96
CA MET A 35 -4.50 2.27 -1.63
C MET A 35 -3.90 3.22 -2.66
N ASN A 36 -4.03 2.92 -3.95
CA ASN A 36 -3.55 3.80 -5.02
C ASN A 36 -4.24 5.17 -4.95
N LYS A 37 -5.56 5.21 -4.69
CA LYS A 37 -6.29 6.47 -4.62
C LYS A 37 -5.90 7.30 -3.40
N ALA A 38 -5.69 6.67 -2.25
CA ALA A 38 -5.19 7.35 -1.05
C ALA A 38 -3.82 7.99 -1.31
N ILE A 39 -2.88 7.22 -1.86
CA ILE A 39 -1.53 7.72 -2.20
C ILE A 39 -1.59 8.87 -3.20
N GLN A 40 -2.43 8.75 -4.24
CA GLN A 40 -2.63 9.81 -5.22
C GLN A 40 -3.12 11.11 -4.54
N LEU A 41 -4.20 11.03 -3.76
CA LEU A 41 -4.77 12.20 -3.09
C LEU A 41 -3.80 12.85 -2.11
N VAL A 42 -3.04 12.04 -1.36
CA VAL A 42 -2.03 12.55 -0.44
C VAL A 42 -0.87 13.23 -1.19
N GLY A 43 -0.42 12.66 -2.30
CA GLY A 43 0.60 13.28 -3.15
C GLY A 43 0.15 14.62 -3.72
N GLU A 44 -1.12 14.72 -4.13
CA GLU A 44 -1.75 15.97 -4.57
C GLU A 44 -1.85 17.00 -3.43
N ASP A 45 -2.35 16.59 -2.25
CA ASP A 45 -2.57 17.45 -1.08
C ASP A 45 -1.25 18.00 -0.51
N LEU A 46 -0.19 17.19 -0.50
CA LEU A 46 1.13 17.56 0.02
C LEU A 46 2.09 18.09 -1.06
N ASN A 47 1.67 18.06 -2.33
CA ASN A 47 2.49 18.44 -3.49
C ASN A 47 3.85 17.71 -3.52
N VAL A 48 3.81 16.39 -3.37
CA VAL A 48 4.99 15.50 -3.40
C VAL A 48 4.78 14.34 -4.37
N SER A 49 5.88 13.85 -4.96
CA SER A 49 5.83 12.69 -5.84
C SER A 49 5.98 11.38 -5.07
N ILE A 50 5.02 10.48 -5.24
CA ILE A 50 5.04 9.13 -4.67
C ILE A 50 4.97 8.10 -5.81
N PRO A 51 6.10 7.78 -6.48
CA PRO A 51 6.11 6.89 -7.64
C PRO A 51 5.85 5.42 -7.30
N GLU A 52 6.22 4.98 -6.09
CA GLU A 52 6.17 3.59 -5.69
C GLU A 52 5.82 3.45 -4.20
N PHE A 53 5.12 2.39 -3.84
CA PHE A 53 4.77 2.10 -2.45
C PHE A 53 4.41 0.63 -2.26
N THR A 54 4.53 0.17 -1.03
CA THR A 54 3.99 -1.11 -0.60
C THR A 54 3.52 -1.04 0.85
N VAL A 55 2.60 -1.92 1.22
CA VAL A 55 2.14 -2.08 2.60
C VAL A 55 2.26 -3.53 3.04
N ALA A 56 2.57 -3.72 4.31
CA ALA A 56 2.53 -5.00 4.98
C ALA A 56 1.66 -4.93 6.23
N GLY A 57 1.00 -6.05 6.53
CA GLY A 57 0.44 -6.27 7.85
C GLY A 57 1.45 -6.86 8.79
N VAL A 58 1.55 -6.31 10.00
CA VAL A 58 2.47 -6.80 11.02
C VAL A 58 1.74 -7.00 12.36
N PRO A 59 2.10 -8.02 13.15
CA PRO A 59 1.62 -8.14 14.52
C PRO A 59 2.05 -6.94 15.36
N HIS A 60 1.17 -6.46 16.22
CA HIS A 60 1.42 -5.36 17.16
C HIS A 60 0.81 -5.68 18.52
N GLY A 61 1.59 -6.33 19.38
CA GLY A 61 1.10 -6.90 20.63
C GLY A 61 0.02 -7.97 20.35
N ASN A 62 -1.16 -7.80 20.95
CA ASN A 62 -2.33 -8.66 20.71
C ASN A 62 -3.18 -8.21 19.49
N PHE A 63 -2.74 -7.17 18.79
CA PHE A 63 -3.44 -6.52 17.69
C PHE A 63 -2.58 -6.52 16.43
N PHE A 64 -3.01 -5.78 15.42
CA PHE A 64 -2.29 -5.63 14.16
C PHE A 64 -1.93 -4.18 13.89
N ALA A 65 -0.95 -4.00 13.03
CA ALA A 65 -0.55 -2.72 12.47
C ALA A 65 -0.32 -2.83 10.96
N HIS A 66 -0.48 -1.71 10.27
CA HIS A 66 0.01 -1.55 8.92
C HIS A 66 1.42 -0.98 8.96
N HIS A 67 2.30 -1.47 8.09
CA HIS A 67 3.61 -0.87 7.85
C HIS A 67 3.71 -0.50 6.38
N TRP A 68 3.67 0.81 6.11
CA TRP A 68 3.80 1.39 4.79
C TRP A 68 5.26 1.71 4.50
N TYR A 69 5.67 1.42 3.27
CA TYR A 69 6.93 1.88 2.70
C TYR A 69 6.58 2.69 1.47
N VAL A 70 7.00 3.95 1.45
CA VAL A 70 6.61 4.91 0.41
C VAL A 70 7.87 5.48 -0.23
N ALA A 71 7.98 5.36 -1.55
CA ALA A 71 9.03 6.02 -2.30
C ALA A 71 8.71 7.51 -2.42
N CYS A 72 9.58 8.38 -1.93
CA CYS A 72 9.50 9.82 -2.12
C CYS A 72 10.93 10.39 -2.11
N ASN A 73 11.32 11.06 -3.18
CA ASN A 73 12.62 11.73 -3.27
C ASN A 73 12.56 13.21 -2.85
N ASP A 74 11.34 13.73 -2.62
CA ASP A 74 11.11 15.08 -2.13
C ASP A 74 11.28 15.13 -0.60
N ALA A 75 11.52 16.32 -0.05
CA ALA A 75 11.56 16.51 1.39
C ALA A 75 10.13 16.44 1.95
N VAL A 76 9.81 15.34 2.64
CA VAL A 76 8.49 15.11 3.25
C VAL A 76 8.63 14.70 4.72
N ASP A 77 7.74 15.21 5.56
CA ASP A 77 7.62 14.77 6.94
C ASP A 77 6.90 13.42 6.97
N ALA A 78 7.59 12.38 7.46
CA ALA A 78 7.07 11.02 7.49
C ALA A 78 5.81 10.88 8.35
N GLU A 79 5.71 11.62 9.45
CA GLU A 79 4.55 11.58 10.35
C GLU A 79 3.35 12.30 9.71
N GLN A 80 3.58 13.42 9.03
CA GLN A 80 2.54 14.10 8.25
C GLN A 80 2.01 13.17 7.15
N LEU A 81 2.91 12.53 6.40
CA LEU A 81 2.56 11.63 5.31
C LEU A 81 1.77 10.42 5.82
N ARG A 82 2.21 9.82 6.93
CA ARG A 82 1.55 8.69 7.59
C ARG A 82 0.12 9.02 8.00
N LYS A 83 -0.07 10.16 8.67
CA LYS A 83 -1.41 10.62 9.07
C LYS A 83 -2.29 10.88 7.86
N ALA A 84 -1.77 11.55 6.84
CA ALA A 84 -2.53 11.85 5.64
C ALA A 84 -3.00 10.57 4.94
N ILE A 85 -2.12 9.56 4.80
CA ILE A 85 -2.48 8.25 4.22
C ILE A 85 -3.54 7.55 5.09
N ASP A 86 -3.36 7.48 6.41
CA ASP A 86 -4.31 6.83 7.32
C ASP A 86 -5.71 7.48 7.23
N GLU A 87 -5.79 8.81 7.21
CA GLU A 87 -7.05 9.54 7.08
C GLU A 87 -7.71 9.33 5.71
N LYS A 88 -6.97 9.44 4.61
CA LYS A 88 -7.54 9.17 3.27
C LYS A 88 -8.03 7.74 3.13
N LEU A 89 -7.38 6.76 3.75
CA LEU A 89 -7.86 5.38 3.74
C LEU A 89 -9.16 5.22 4.53
N LYS A 90 -9.32 5.91 5.67
CA LYS A 90 -10.59 5.93 6.43
C LYS A 90 -11.71 6.57 5.63
N GLU A 91 -11.43 7.65 4.90
CA GLU A 91 -12.40 8.31 4.02
C GLU A 91 -12.83 7.42 2.84
N LEU A 92 -11.91 6.61 2.31
CA LEU A 92 -12.12 5.79 1.11
C LEU A 92 -12.68 4.39 1.40
N ASN A 93 -12.60 3.91 2.65
CA ASN A 93 -13.00 2.57 3.04
C ASN A 93 -13.52 2.54 4.48
N ASP A 94 -14.84 2.30 4.62
CA ASP A 94 -15.53 2.24 5.91
C ASP A 94 -15.04 1.08 6.80
N ASP A 95 -14.78 -0.11 6.23
CA ASP A 95 -14.28 -1.26 6.99
C ASP A 95 -12.89 -0.95 7.58
N TYR A 96 -12.02 -0.25 6.83
CA TYR A 96 -10.75 0.24 7.33
C TYR A 96 -10.95 1.22 8.50
N ALA A 97 -11.90 2.15 8.39
CA ALA A 97 -12.21 3.07 9.48
C ALA A 97 -12.74 2.35 10.74
N VAL A 98 -13.56 1.30 10.59
CA VAL A 98 -14.01 0.47 11.70
C VAL A 98 -12.84 -0.28 12.33
N GLU A 99 -12.02 -0.95 11.52
CA GLU A 99 -10.91 -1.75 12.01
C GLU A 99 -9.80 -0.91 12.66
N ARG A 100 -9.58 0.32 12.19
CA ARG A 100 -8.69 1.29 12.86
C ARG A 100 -9.10 1.62 14.29
N ASN A 101 -10.39 1.52 14.61
CA ASN A 101 -10.90 1.68 15.97
C ASN A 101 -10.92 0.35 16.75
N SER A 102 -10.85 -0.78 16.04
CA SER A 102 -10.91 -2.15 16.58
C SER A 102 -9.53 -2.83 16.56
N ALA A 103 -9.25 -3.72 15.60
CA ALA A 103 -8.09 -4.61 15.65
C ALA A 103 -6.81 -4.03 15.04
N LEU A 104 -6.92 -3.01 14.17
CA LEU A 104 -5.79 -2.33 13.55
C LEU A 104 -5.38 -1.12 14.37
N LYS A 105 -4.44 -1.29 15.30
CA LYS A 105 -4.12 -0.26 16.30
C LYS A 105 -3.10 0.78 15.83
N GLU A 106 -2.17 0.40 14.96
CA GLU A 106 -1.09 1.28 14.54
C GLU A 106 -0.87 1.28 13.02
N VAL A 107 -0.33 2.38 12.52
CA VAL A 107 0.18 2.52 11.16
C VAL A 107 1.60 3.06 11.26
N PHE A 108 2.58 2.29 10.82
CA PHE A 108 3.96 2.72 10.62
C PHE A 108 4.17 3.17 9.18
N LEU A 109 5.07 4.12 8.96
CA LEU A 109 5.46 4.55 7.63
C LEU A 109 6.96 4.83 7.58
N ASP A 110 7.63 4.22 6.61
CA ASP A 110 9.00 4.54 6.23
C ASP A 110 9.00 5.23 4.87
N VAL A 111 9.62 6.42 4.81
CA VAL A 111 9.91 7.12 3.56
C VAL A 111 11.25 6.61 3.02
N LEU A 112 11.24 6.15 1.79
CA LEU A 112 12.40 5.57 1.10
C LEU A 112 12.62 6.29 -0.24
N THR A 113 13.78 6.08 -0.85
CA THR A 113 14.00 6.56 -2.21
C THR A 113 13.43 5.59 -3.24
N GLU A 114 13.08 6.10 -4.42
CA GLU A 114 12.68 5.25 -5.55
C GLU A 114 13.76 4.21 -5.90
N GLN A 115 15.03 4.60 -5.78
CA GLN A 115 16.17 3.72 -6.05
C GLN A 115 16.17 2.48 -5.14
N GLN A 116 15.75 2.59 -3.87
CA GLN A 116 15.71 1.43 -2.97
C GLN A 116 14.71 0.36 -3.43
N PHE A 117 13.56 0.77 -3.99
CA PHE A 117 12.60 -0.17 -4.57
C PHE A 117 13.17 -0.84 -5.82
N LEU A 118 13.82 -0.07 -6.69
CA LEU A 118 14.46 -0.57 -7.92
C LEU A 118 15.59 -1.55 -7.60
N ASP A 119 16.46 -1.20 -6.66
CA ASP A 119 17.61 -2.02 -6.25
C ASP A 119 17.17 -3.35 -5.65
N PHE A 120 16.09 -3.37 -4.86
CA PHE A 120 15.54 -4.63 -4.35
C PHE A 120 15.00 -5.52 -5.46
N MET A 121 14.26 -4.95 -6.42
CA MET A 121 13.74 -5.70 -7.57
C MET A 121 14.90 -6.26 -8.41
N ALA A 122 15.95 -5.47 -8.61
CA ALA A 122 17.18 -5.92 -9.27
C ALA A 122 17.87 -7.06 -8.51
N ALA A 123 17.99 -6.96 -7.18
CA ALA A 123 18.55 -8.03 -6.33
C ALA A 123 17.73 -9.32 -6.38
N LYS A 124 16.43 -9.24 -6.68
CA LYS A 124 15.56 -10.41 -6.91
C LYS A 124 15.61 -10.96 -8.33
N GLY A 125 16.52 -10.47 -9.18
CA GLY A 125 16.63 -10.84 -10.59
C GLY A 125 15.46 -10.36 -11.45
N LYS A 126 14.65 -9.41 -10.94
CA LYS A 126 13.48 -8.84 -11.62
C LYS A 126 13.85 -7.47 -12.17
N ILE A 127 14.64 -7.47 -13.23
CA ILE A 127 15.12 -6.25 -13.90
C ILE A 127 14.29 -6.01 -15.16
N GLY A 128 13.78 -4.79 -15.33
CA GLY A 128 13.03 -4.35 -16.51
C GLY A 128 11.57 -3.99 -16.22
N GLY A 129 10.97 -3.13 -17.07
CA GLY A 129 9.64 -2.52 -16.87
C GLY A 129 8.44 -3.47 -16.89
N GLN A 130 8.66 -4.79 -16.96
CA GLN A 130 7.60 -5.80 -16.86
C GLN A 130 7.24 -6.13 -15.40
N HIS A 131 8.11 -5.84 -14.43
CA HIS A 131 7.89 -6.21 -13.04
C HIS A 131 7.59 -4.98 -12.17
N LYS A 132 6.30 -4.77 -11.87
CA LYS A 132 5.87 -3.79 -10.86
C LYS A 132 6.16 -4.30 -9.46
N PHE A 133 6.53 -3.40 -8.55
CA PHE A 133 6.69 -3.76 -7.15
C PHE A 133 5.33 -4.18 -6.56
N PRO A 134 5.26 -5.26 -5.76
CA PRO A 134 3.99 -5.68 -5.17
C PRO A 134 3.43 -4.62 -4.21
N ARG A 135 2.16 -4.24 -4.38
CA ARG A 135 1.48 -3.27 -3.49
C ARG A 135 1.28 -3.80 -2.07
N VAL A 136 1.26 -5.11 -1.91
CA VAL A 136 1.10 -5.80 -0.63
C VAL A 136 2.21 -6.83 -0.47
N LEU A 137 2.97 -6.73 0.62
CA LEU A 137 4.00 -7.71 0.98
C LEU A 137 3.53 -8.64 2.09
N LYS A 138 3.95 -9.91 2.00
CA LYS A 138 3.72 -10.94 3.01
C LYS A 138 4.75 -12.06 2.90
N GLY A 139 4.92 -12.84 3.97
CA GLY A 139 5.79 -14.01 4.03
C GLY A 139 7.23 -13.70 3.61
N GLN A 140 7.85 -14.60 2.85
CA GLN A 140 9.27 -14.50 2.48
C GLN A 140 9.62 -13.18 1.77
N MET A 141 8.73 -12.66 0.92
CA MET A 141 9.00 -11.41 0.18
C MET A 141 9.08 -10.20 1.12
N LEU A 142 8.28 -10.17 2.18
CA LEU A 142 8.36 -9.14 3.22
C LEU A 142 9.65 -9.27 4.03
N GLU A 143 10.01 -10.49 4.43
CA GLU A 143 11.25 -10.73 5.17
C GLU A 143 12.48 -10.31 4.36
N ASP A 144 12.50 -10.66 3.08
CA ASP A 144 13.58 -10.32 2.16
C ASP A 144 13.68 -8.79 1.97
N TRP A 145 12.55 -8.11 1.83
CA TRP A 145 12.49 -6.64 1.75
C TRP A 145 13.06 -5.99 3.01
N GLN A 146 12.62 -6.44 4.19
CA GLN A 146 13.12 -5.92 5.46
C GLN A 146 14.61 -6.19 5.67
N ARG A 147 15.12 -7.36 5.25
CA ARG A 147 16.56 -7.67 5.29
C ARG A 147 17.36 -6.79 4.32
N PHE A 148 16.81 -6.52 3.14
CA PHE A 148 17.41 -5.62 2.15
C PHE A 148 17.55 -4.21 2.70
N LEU A 149 16.48 -3.64 3.28
CA LEU A 149 16.52 -2.31 3.89
C LEU A 149 17.52 -2.20 5.05
N LYS A 150 17.75 -3.31 5.78
CA LYS A 150 18.77 -3.39 6.83
C LYS A 150 20.20 -3.59 6.31
N GLY A 151 20.40 -3.72 5.00
CA GLY A 151 21.71 -4.02 4.39
C GLY A 151 22.22 -5.44 4.66
N THR A 152 21.35 -6.34 5.11
CA THR A 152 21.69 -7.72 5.50
C THR A 152 21.34 -8.76 4.44
N LEU A 153 20.66 -8.36 3.36
CA LEU A 153 20.45 -9.21 2.19
C LEU A 153 21.76 -9.24 1.38
N ILE A 154 22.50 -10.34 1.46
CA ILE A 154 23.72 -10.55 0.69
C ILE A 154 23.33 -10.70 -0.79
N LYS A 155 23.97 -9.91 -1.65
CA LYS A 155 23.85 -9.97 -3.12
C LYS A 155 24.26 -11.33 -3.67
#